data_AF-A0A9X3VBH2-F1
#
_entry.id   AF-A0A9X3VBH2-F1
#
_cell.length_a   1.000
_cell.length_b   1.000
_cell.length_c   1.000
_cell.angle_alpha   90.00
_cell.angle_beta   90.00
_cell.angle_gamma   90.00
#
_symmetry.space_group_name_H-M   'P 1'
#
loop_
_entity.id
_entity.type
_entity.pdbx_description
1 polymer ?
#
loop_
_entity_poly.entity_id
_entity_poly.type
_entity_poly.pdbx_seq_one_letter_code
_entity_poly.pdbx_strand_id
1 'polypeptide(L)'
;MNPAVCAVCGTTAAQEADRGGPQGAWVQFADHEGAEASGLGHPEGLAYFCAAHRAAAQALAPHPCAEAVALLRAQHPQPRQAPAAPPPAGRRWWQFWRT
;
A
#
# COMPACT_ATOMS: atom_id res chain seq x y z
N MET A 1 -5.74 -4.63 12.84
CA MET A 1 -6.22 -3.88 11.65
C MET A 1 -5.05 -3.77 10.68
N ASN A 2 -5.20 -4.20 9.43
CA ASN A 2 -4.14 -4.03 8.42
C ASN A 2 -4.14 -2.56 7.97
N PRO A 3 -3.02 -1.81 8.07
CA PRO A 3 -3.00 -0.42 7.64
C PRO A 3 -3.23 -0.31 6.13
N ALA A 4 -3.86 0.78 5.68
CA ALA A 4 -3.94 1.08 4.26
C ALA A 4 -2.52 1.29 3.70
N VAL A 5 -2.24 0.70 2.54
CA VAL A 5 -0.91 0.70 1.91
C VAL A 5 -1.02 1.30 0.52
N CYS A 6 -0.11 2.22 0.18
CA CYS A 6 -0.09 2.80 -1.15
C CYS A 6 0.19 1.72 -2.21
N ALA A 7 -0.71 1.60 -3.19
CA ALA A 7 -0.60 0.61 -4.26
C ALA A 7 0.63 0.80 -5.18
N VAL A 8 1.27 1.97 -5.13
CA VAL A 8 2.47 2.31 -5.91
C VAL A 8 3.74 2.08 -5.09
N CYS A 9 3.89 2.82 -3.98
CA CYS A 9 5.15 2.88 -3.24
C CYS A 9 5.22 1.99 -1.99
N GLY A 10 4.11 1.36 -1.57
CA GLY A 10 4.08 0.53 -0.37
C GLY A 10 4.16 1.30 0.95
N THR A 11 4.19 2.64 0.92
CA THR A 11 4.10 3.46 2.14
C THR A 11 2.75 3.24 2.80
N THR A 12 2.77 2.96 4.11
CA THR A 12 1.55 2.75 4.88
C THR A 12 0.97 4.10 5.34
N ALA A 13 -0.35 4.16 5.54
CA ALA A 13 -1.00 5.34 6.10
C ALA A 13 -0.42 5.73 7.48
N ALA A 14 0.01 4.75 8.28
CA ALA A 14 0.69 4.99 9.55
C ALA A 14 2.02 5.74 9.36
N GLN A 15 2.86 5.31 8.39
CA GLN A 15 4.13 5.98 8.09
C GLN A 15 3.94 7.42 7.59
N GLU A 16 2.85 7.72 6.86
CA GLU A 16 2.52 9.09 6.48
C GLU A 16 2.04 9.92 7.67
N ALA A 17 1.21 9.33 8.54
CA ALA A 17 0.71 10.00 9.74
C ALA A 17 1.84 10.37 10.71
N ASP A 18 2.80 9.46 10.91
CA ASP A 18 3.98 9.68 11.77
C ASP A 18 4.85 10.85 11.28
N ARG A 19 4.83 11.14 9.96
CA ARG A 19 5.58 12.26 9.37
C ARG A 19 4.91 13.61 9.60
N GLY A 20 3.63 13.64 10.01
CA GLY A 20 2.88 14.88 10.27
C GLY A 20 2.57 15.71 9.01
N GLY A 21 2.49 15.06 7.85
CA GLY A 21 2.26 15.71 6.54
C GLY A 21 0.85 15.50 5.97
N PRO A 22 0.64 15.87 4.68
CA PRO A 22 -0.59 15.55 3.96
C PRO A 22 -0.81 14.03 3.95
N GLN A 23 -2.06 13.60 4.14
CA GLN A 23 -2.39 12.18 4.18
C GLN A 23 -2.85 11.68 2.81
N GLY A 24 -2.52 10.42 2.53
CA GLY A 24 -3.09 9.68 1.41
C GLY A 24 -4.61 9.51 1.48
N ALA A 25 -5.18 9.01 0.40
CA ALA A 25 -6.62 8.79 0.29
C ALA A 25 -6.93 7.53 -0.54
N TRP A 26 -8.14 7.02 -0.35
CA TRP A 26 -8.72 6.01 -1.22
C TRP A 26 -9.20 6.67 -2.52
N VAL A 27 -8.89 6.04 -3.65
CA VAL A 27 -9.29 6.47 -4.99
C VAL A 27 -10.15 5.37 -5.60
N GLN A 28 -11.33 5.77 -6.08
CA GLN A 28 -12.25 4.94 -6.84
C GLN A 28 -11.90 5.03 -8.34
N PHE A 29 -11.91 3.90 -9.01
CA PHE A 29 -11.63 3.73 -10.42
C PHE A 29 -12.89 3.30 -11.19
N ALA A 30 -12.80 3.24 -12.52
CA ALA A 30 -13.96 2.99 -13.38
C ALA A 30 -14.60 1.60 -13.19
N ASP A 31 -13.82 0.63 -12.72
CA ASP A 31 -14.25 -0.73 -12.36
C ASP A 31 -14.76 -0.83 -10.91
N HIS A 32 -14.98 0.29 -10.22
CA HIS A 32 -15.55 0.27 -8.87
C HIS A 32 -17.05 -0.05 -8.94
N GLU A 33 -17.35 -1.35 -8.90
CA GLU A 33 -18.70 -1.81 -8.63
C GLU A 33 -18.94 -1.69 -7.12
N GLY A 34 -19.92 -0.87 -6.74
CA GLY A 34 -20.27 -0.66 -5.34
C GLY A 34 -20.52 -1.98 -4.60
N ALA A 35 -20.53 -1.94 -3.27
CA ALA A 35 -20.52 -3.09 -2.35
C ALA A 35 -21.58 -4.20 -2.62
N GLU A 36 -22.57 -3.97 -3.48
CA GLU A 36 -23.58 -4.94 -3.89
C GLU A 36 -23.07 -6.01 -4.88
N ALA A 37 -21.96 -5.76 -5.61
CA ALA A 37 -21.42 -6.69 -6.60
C ALA A 37 -20.40 -7.68 -6.02
N SER A 38 -19.66 -7.29 -4.98
CA SER A 38 -18.56 -8.08 -4.45
C SER A 38 -19.03 -9.01 -3.33
N GLY A 39 -19.51 -10.19 -3.69
CA GLY A 39 -19.66 -11.31 -2.75
C GLY A 39 -18.31 -11.62 -2.08
N LEU A 40 -18.19 -11.33 -0.78
CA LEU A 40 -17.07 -11.70 0.13
C LEU A 40 -15.64 -11.25 -0.28
N GLY A 41 -15.47 -10.52 -1.39
CA GLY A 41 -14.20 -10.02 -1.91
C GLY A 41 -13.91 -8.57 -1.52
N HIS A 42 -12.64 -8.16 -1.61
CA HIS A 42 -12.28 -6.75 -1.56
C HIS A 42 -12.99 -6.02 -2.71
N PRO A 43 -13.64 -4.86 -2.47
CA PRO A 43 -14.33 -4.14 -3.54
C PRO A 43 -13.33 -3.85 -4.66
N GLU A 44 -13.64 -4.34 -5.85
CA GLU A 44 -12.85 -4.05 -7.05
C GLU A 44 -12.91 -2.54 -7.34
N GLY A 45 -11.93 -2.01 -8.07
CA GLY A 45 -11.91 -0.60 -8.40
C GLY A 45 -11.59 0.38 -7.25
N LEU A 46 -11.17 -0.07 -6.07
CA LEU A 46 -10.77 0.82 -4.97
C LEU A 46 -9.33 0.55 -4.51
N ALA A 47 -8.50 1.59 -4.42
CA ALA A 47 -7.14 1.47 -3.88
C ALA A 47 -6.70 2.70 -3.09
N TYR A 48 -5.82 2.48 -2.10
CA TYR A 48 -5.22 3.56 -1.32
C TYR A 48 -3.94 4.08 -1.98
N PHE A 49 -3.75 5.40 -1.95
CA PHE A 49 -2.55 6.07 -2.43
C PHE A 49 -2.06 7.07 -1.41
N CYS A 50 -0.76 7.09 -1.17
CA CYS A 50 -0.12 8.11 -0.34
C CYS A 50 -0.30 9.50 -0.95
N ALA A 51 -0.07 10.56 -0.17
CA ALA A 51 -0.27 11.93 -0.63
C ALA A 51 0.52 12.25 -1.91
N ALA A 52 1.72 11.67 -2.06
CA ALA A 52 2.57 11.87 -3.24
C ALA A 52 1.99 11.27 -4.54
N HIS A 53 1.28 10.14 -4.46
CA HIS A 53 0.76 9.44 -5.64
C HIS A 53 -0.74 9.65 -5.86
N ARG A 54 -1.46 10.21 -4.88
CA ARG A 54 -2.91 10.43 -4.95
C ARG A 54 -3.32 11.24 -6.17
N ALA A 55 -2.65 12.36 -6.47
CA ALA A 55 -3.05 13.25 -7.56
C ALA A 55 -2.95 12.56 -8.93
N ALA A 56 -1.86 11.81 -9.16
CA ALA A 56 -1.68 11.02 -10.37
C ALA A 56 -2.71 9.88 -10.47
N ALA A 57 -3.04 9.23 -9.35
CA ALA A 57 -4.08 8.22 -9.32
C ALA A 57 -5.47 8.77 -9.65
N GLN A 58 -5.80 9.96 -9.16
CA GLN A 58 -7.06 10.64 -9.48
C GLN A 58 -7.19 10.97 -10.97
N ALA A 59 -6.09 11.32 -11.64
CA ALA A 59 -6.09 11.57 -13.08
C ALA A 59 -6.39 10.30 -13.90
N LEU A 60 -6.12 9.12 -13.33
CA LEU A 60 -6.38 7.82 -13.94
C LEU A 60 -7.67 7.15 -13.43
N ALA A 61 -8.49 7.85 -12.65
CA ALA A 61 -9.79 7.34 -12.19
C ALA A 61 -10.71 6.81 -13.33
N PRO A 62 -10.65 7.33 -14.58
CA PRO A 62 -11.41 6.76 -15.69
C PRO A 62 -10.94 5.38 -16.18
N HIS A 63 -9.77 4.90 -15.76
CA HIS A 63 -9.25 3.57 -16.12
C HIS A 63 -9.61 2.52 -15.06
N PRO A 64 -9.58 1.22 -15.40
CA PRO A 64 -9.66 0.15 -14.41
C PRO A 64 -8.50 0.23 -13.40
N CYS A 65 -8.75 -0.10 -12.14
CA CYS A 65 -7.79 0.02 -11.05
C CYS A 65 -6.47 -0.72 -11.34
N ALA A 66 -6.54 -1.95 -11.85
CA ALA A 66 -5.35 -2.73 -12.19
C ALA A 66 -4.49 -2.05 -13.26
N GLU A 67 -5.12 -1.47 -14.28
CA GLU A 67 -4.44 -0.75 -15.36
C GLU A 67 -3.84 0.57 -14.85
N ALA A 68 -4.62 1.35 -14.11
CA ALA A 68 -4.18 2.60 -13.52
C ALA A 68 -2.96 2.39 -12.59
N VAL A 69 -2.99 1.36 -11.75
CA VAL A 69 -1.87 1.03 -10.86
C VAL A 69 -0.63 0.60 -11.67
N ALA A 70 -0.81 -0.17 -12.75
CA ALA A 70 0.31 -0.55 -13.62
C ALA A 70 0.95 0.68 -14.29
N LEU A 71 0.14 1.60 -14.82
CA LEU A 71 0.60 2.87 -15.41
C LEU A 71 1.31 3.75 -14.37
N LEU A 72 0.80 3.84 -13.15
CA LEU A 72 1.44 4.61 -12.07
C LEU A 72 2.80 4.02 -11.68
N ARG A 73 2.89 2.68 -11.56
CA ARG A 73 4.16 2.01 -11.23
C ARG A 73 5.20 2.18 -12.32
N ALA A 74 4.78 2.23 -13.59
CA ALA A 74 5.67 2.52 -14.71
C ALA A 74 6.21 3.96 -14.67
N GLN A 75 5.38 4.93 -14.28
CA GLN A 75 5.75 6.35 -14.18
C GLN A 75 6.55 6.68 -12.92
N HIS A 76 6.35 5.91 -11.85
CA HIS A 76 7.01 6.07 -10.56
C HIS A 76 7.82 4.81 -10.23
N PRO A 77 8.94 4.57 -10.93
CA PRO A 77 9.80 3.44 -10.60
C PRO A 77 10.21 3.56 -9.13
N GLN A 78 9.79 2.57 -8.35
CA GLN A 78 10.10 2.52 -6.93
C GLN A 78 11.62 2.57 -6.74
N PRO A 79 12.13 3.33 -5.76
CA PRO A 79 13.47 3.05 -5.26
C PRO A 79 13.44 1.61 -4.75
N ARG A 80 14.24 0.73 -5.37
CA ARG A 80 14.30 -0.68 -4.99
C ARG A 80 14.55 -0.76 -3.49
N GLN A 81 13.54 -1.18 -2.73
CA GLN A 81 13.74 -1.51 -1.33
C GLN A 81 14.80 -2.61 -1.30
N ALA A 82 15.96 -2.29 -0.73
CA ALA A 82 16.94 -3.32 -0.42
C ALA A 82 16.23 -4.37 0.45
N PRO A 83 16.39 -5.68 0.18
CA PRO A 83 15.76 -6.71 0.98
C PRO A 83 16.10 -6.43 2.45
N ALA A 84 15.07 -6.48 3.32
CA ALA A 84 15.27 -6.34 4.75
C ALA A 84 16.41 -7.27 5.17
N ALA A 85 17.43 -6.70 5.84
CA ALA A 85 18.51 -7.50 6.39
C ALA A 85 17.90 -8.67 7.18
N PRO A 86 18.40 -9.91 7.02
CA PRO A 86 17.88 -11.03 7.77
C PRO A 86 17.89 -10.67 9.27
N PRO A 87 16.85 -11.06 10.04
CA PRO A 87 16.83 -10.78 11.46
C PRO A 87 18.14 -11.28 12.08
N PRO A 88 18.76 -10.53 13.02
CA PRO A 88 19.97 -11.00 13.68
C PRO A 88 19.69 -12.39 14.24
N ALA A 89 20.56 -13.35 13.94
CA ALA A 89 20.43 -14.72 14.42
C ALA A 89 20.15 -14.69 15.92
N GLY A 90 18.92 -15.04 16.29
CA GLY A 90 18.41 -14.84 17.63
C GLY A 90 19.30 -15.52 18.66
N ARG A 91 19.74 -14.78 19.68
CA ARG A 91 20.30 -15.38 20.88
C ARG A 91 19.25 -16.30 21.48
N ARG A 92 19.64 -17.56 21.68
CA ARG A 92 18.80 -18.64 22.18
C ARG A 92 18.52 -18.45 23.68
N TRP A 93 17.28 -18.10 24.00
CA TRP A 93 16.76 -17.84 25.36
C TRP A 93 16.94 -19.02 26.36
N TRP A 94 17.10 -20.25 25.88
CA TRP A 94 17.27 -21.45 26.73
C TRP A 94 18.63 -21.56 27.44
N GLN A 95 19.59 -20.66 27.17
CA GLN A 95 20.91 -20.66 27.84
C GLN A 95 20.89 -20.03 29.24
N PHE A 96 19.79 -19.41 29.67
CA PHE A 96 19.69 -18.73 30.97
C PHE A 96 19.12 -19.60 32.12
N TRP A 97 18.68 -20.83 31.86
CA TRP A 97 17.94 -21.66 32.83
C TRP A 97 18.67 -22.94 33.28
N ARG A 98 20.01 -22.98 33.14
CA ARG A 98 20.84 -24.06 33.69
C ARG A 98 21.91 -23.51 34.62
N THR A 99 21.49 -23.06 35.80
CA THR A 99 22.33 -22.99 37.00
C THR A 99 21.58 -23.65 38.13
#